data_AF-A0A2H4STD4-F1
#
_entry.id   AF-A0A2H4STD4-F1
#
_cell.length_a   1.000
_cell.length_b   1.000
_cell.length_c   1.000
_cell.angle_alpha   90.00
_cell.angle_beta   90.00
_cell.angle_gamma   90.00
#
_symmetry.space_group_name_H-M   'P 1'
#
loop_
_entity.id
_entity.type
_entity.pdbx_description
1 polymer ?
#
loop_
_entity_poly.entity_id
_entity_poly.type
_entity_poly.pdbx_seq_one_letter_code
_entity_poly.pdbx_strand_id
1 'polypeptide(L)'
;MSDHVRLSSQDFQNVYEFGFTSWAALAGRSNATASHACVTDALRHQPPFPANVRLSSEYGWAYATGTSHWAGGGACDLSAFTANVKLQVTRKDPILLSRPAPVEDGLPFPLGERSYVAVLVLAWAYVLSARWAQVMPASCVQYTDSSAPCAEDAPEGAMVIGLGDASPTEARWWAAVLARGRGWQATLVLGDETFLSPWTTDLCLAQDFAISTDSRPCEALGPAPLFPRALEYLQKFCAYHDVFDQSRAALAAALLLPCFGSSPTLRLPAVRVCPESTGSATAQTTNLRALENMHQAAFIDKCLTLSCNARGIRSTLLSPFYEPSIECNAVTPWLQGSLAAINSIAGSDRQMLLAMMAARSPAAGWLWLGAVVLGVDGALLHQTAAGLLPVDLTSSAWSGTVHSFMQAPNARLSGRDGSVPRADECRILFLAQAGQHTRFPVCPWKPFGSTPLVDAHIQVRKHVHCQDHGLQYEGFSWECIGGNAFWPPQETSASVRNERVAGVTSQAVSYSNMNRDDECISENATRSIFGWLRVDGYARHEKAIWGHEWFALDSDDDDDEQETDLTSQTMENTNVWPWLSSVRADDGAVVEH
;
A
#
# COMPACT_ATOMS: atom_id res chain seq x y z
N MET A 1 -3.88 31.64 -29.63
CA MET A 1 -2.76 31.82 -28.69
C MET A 1 -2.40 30.45 -28.16
N SER A 2 -1.12 30.12 -28.00
CA SER A 2 -0.73 28.84 -27.38
C SER A 2 -1.12 28.86 -25.91
N ASP A 3 -1.90 27.89 -25.48
CA ASP A 3 -2.18 27.67 -24.06
C ASP A 3 -0.84 27.36 -23.35
N HIS A 4 -0.56 28.06 -22.25
CA HIS A 4 0.70 27.93 -21.51
C HIS A 4 0.64 26.86 -20.42
N VAL A 5 -0.54 26.27 -20.19
CA VAL A 5 -0.79 25.28 -19.14
C VAL A 5 -1.32 23.98 -19.74
N ARG A 6 -2.38 24.06 -20.55
CA ARG A 6 -3.00 22.88 -21.16
C ARG A 6 -2.18 22.35 -22.33
N LEU A 7 -2.17 21.03 -22.50
CA LEU A 7 -1.51 20.39 -23.64
C LEU A 7 -2.23 20.69 -24.96
N SER A 8 -1.46 20.72 -26.05
CA SER A 8 -2.03 20.69 -27.39
C SER A 8 -2.75 19.36 -27.65
N SER A 9 -3.65 19.30 -28.62
CA SER A 9 -4.35 18.04 -28.97
C SER A 9 -3.36 16.93 -29.30
N GLN A 10 -2.29 17.28 -30.01
CA GLN A 10 -1.26 16.34 -30.43
C GLN A 10 -0.45 15.85 -29.22
N ASP A 11 -0.07 16.74 -28.31
CA ASP A 11 0.71 16.35 -27.12
C ASP A 11 -0.13 15.50 -26.17
N PHE A 12 -1.42 15.81 -25.99
CA PHE A 12 -2.34 14.99 -25.23
C PHE A 12 -2.40 13.56 -25.80
N GLN A 13 -2.59 13.44 -27.11
CA GLN A 13 -2.62 12.15 -27.79
C GLN A 13 -1.29 11.41 -27.67
N ASN A 14 -0.16 12.09 -27.84
CA ASN A 14 1.18 11.49 -27.70
C ASN A 14 1.41 10.93 -26.29
N VAL A 15 0.99 11.64 -25.24
CA VAL A 15 1.10 11.17 -23.85
C VAL A 15 0.16 9.99 -23.58
N TYR A 16 -1.05 10.01 -24.15
CA TYR A 16 -1.98 8.90 -24.07
C TYR A 16 -1.41 7.63 -24.74
N GLU A 17 -0.89 7.75 -25.97
CA GLU A 17 -0.24 6.67 -26.69
C GLU A 17 0.99 6.14 -25.93
N PHE A 18 1.78 7.03 -25.33
CA PHE A 18 2.90 6.67 -24.47
C PHE A 18 2.45 5.86 -23.25
N GLY A 19 1.37 6.27 -22.57
CA GLY A 19 0.75 5.51 -21.48
C GLY A 19 0.30 4.12 -21.93
N PHE A 20 -0.47 4.06 -23.02
CA PHE A 20 -0.98 2.81 -23.55
C PHE A 20 0.14 1.83 -23.93
N THR A 21 1.10 2.29 -24.73
CA THR A 21 2.19 1.44 -25.23
C THR A 21 3.15 0.99 -24.13
N SER A 22 3.41 1.85 -23.13
CA SER A 22 4.24 1.50 -21.98
C SER A 22 3.65 0.35 -21.16
N TRP A 23 2.33 0.37 -20.94
CA TRP A 23 1.64 -0.71 -20.23
C TRP A 23 1.45 -1.95 -21.10
N ALA A 24 1.14 -1.78 -22.39
CA ALA A 24 1.00 -2.90 -23.32
C ALA A 24 2.29 -3.72 -23.46
N ALA A 25 3.46 -3.08 -23.40
CA ALA A 25 4.76 -3.73 -23.43
C ALA A 25 5.00 -4.68 -22.24
N LEU A 26 4.28 -4.53 -21.12
CA LEU A 26 4.45 -5.35 -19.92
C LEU A 26 3.85 -6.74 -20.08
N ALA A 27 2.77 -6.88 -20.86
CA ALA A 27 2.09 -8.15 -21.08
C ALA A 27 2.99 -9.20 -21.77
N GLY A 28 3.94 -8.75 -22.60
CA GLY A 28 4.91 -9.63 -23.27
C GLY A 28 6.04 -10.15 -22.38
N ARG A 29 6.13 -9.73 -21.10
CA ARG A 29 7.25 -10.01 -20.19
C ARG A 29 6.96 -11.06 -19.11
N SER A 30 5.87 -11.82 -19.27
CA SER A 30 5.36 -12.76 -18.27
C SER A 30 6.37 -13.88 -17.93
N ASN A 31 7.16 -13.67 -16.89
CA ASN A 31 7.75 -14.77 -16.11
C ASN A 31 7.09 -14.79 -14.73
N ALA A 32 6.08 -15.64 -14.60
CA ALA A 32 5.33 -15.89 -13.35
C ALA A 32 6.20 -16.33 -12.15
N THR A 33 7.49 -16.61 -12.38
CA THR A 33 8.45 -17.17 -11.42
C THR A 33 9.26 -16.14 -10.63
N ALA A 34 9.11 -14.83 -10.89
CA ALA A 34 9.95 -13.79 -10.26
C ALA A 34 9.53 -13.38 -8.82
N SER A 35 8.50 -13.98 -8.23
CA SER A 35 7.82 -13.40 -7.05
C SER A 35 8.57 -13.54 -5.72
N HIS A 36 9.63 -14.35 -5.63
CA HIS A 36 10.21 -14.73 -4.33
C HIS A 36 11.41 -13.89 -3.90
N ALA A 37 12.35 -13.61 -4.81
CA ALA A 37 13.50 -12.76 -4.53
C ALA A 37 13.07 -11.32 -4.19
N CYS A 38 11.95 -10.88 -4.78
CA CYS A 38 11.48 -9.51 -4.65
C CYS A 38 10.90 -9.15 -3.27
N VAL A 39 10.30 -10.09 -2.51
CA VAL A 39 9.65 -9.73 -1.24
C VAL A 39 10.68 -9.41 -0.16
N THR A 40 11.74 -10.22 -0.05
CA THR A 40 12.83 -9.98 0.89
C THR A 40 13.54 -8.66 0.57
N ASP A 41 13.71 -8.36 -0.71
CA ASP A 41 14.27 -7.09 -1.16
C ASP A 41 13.35 -5.89 -0.85
N ALA A 42 12.04 -6.05 -1.07
CA ALA A 42 11.02 -5.03 -0.77
C ALA A 42 10.84 -4.77 0.74
N LEU A 43 11.28 -5.69 1.60
CA LEU A 43 11.27 -5.51 3.05
C LEU A 43 12.66 -5.22 3.62
N ARG A 44 13.69 -5.07 2.78
CA ARG A 44 15.08 -4.98 3.23
C ARG A 44 15.27 -3.87 4.27
N HIS A 45 14.76 -2.68 3.98
CA HIS A 45 14.91 -1.49 4.83
C HIS A 45 13.74 -1.26 5.78
N GLN A 46 12.76 -2.18 5.83
CA GLN A 46 11.62 -2.10 6.74
C GLN A 46 12.07 -2.34 8.19
N PRO A 47 11.85 -1.40 9.12
CA PRO A 47 12.25 -1.57 10.51
C PRO A 47 11.25 -2.47 11.26
N PRO A 48 11.68 -3.48 12.04
CA PRO A 48 10.80 -4.20 12.94
C PRO A 48 10.42 -3.33 14.14
N PHE A 49 9.26 -3.60 14.76
CA PHE A 49 8.92 -3.01 16.06
C PHE A 49 9.84 -3.57 17.16
N PRO A 50 10.41 -2.73 18.04
CA PRO A 50 11.13 -3.19 19.22
C PRO A 50 10.16 -3.66 20.30
N ALA A 51 10.57 -4.64 21.12
CA ALA A 51 9.74 -5.19 22.19
C ALA A 51 9.35 -4.17 23.29
N ASN A 52 10.07 -3.05 23.39
CA ASN A 52 9.81 -1.96 24.33
C ASN A 52 9.33 -0.69 23.61
N VAL A 53 8.70 -0.81 22.43
CA VAL A 53 8.12 0.33 21.72
C VAL A 53 7.16 1.10 22.62
N ARG A 54 7.26 2.44 22.59
CA ARG A 54 6.33 3.30 23.32
C ARG A 54 5.04 3.42 22.52
N LEU A 55 3.91 3.23 23.19
CA LEU A 55 2.60 3.43 22.61
C LEU A 55 1.96 4.71 23.17
N SER A 56 1.29 5.47 22.31
CA SER A 56 0.37 6.55 22.69
C SER A 56 -1.06 6.14 22.33
N SER A 57 -2.05 6.60 23.10
CA SER A 57 -3.47 6.50 22.75
C SER A 57 -3.98 7.88 22.36
N GLU A 58 -4.55 8.00 21.16
CA GLU A 58 -5.18 9.22 20.68
C GLU A 58 -6.42 8.87 19.84
N TYR A 59 -7.50 9.65 20.00
CA TYR A 59 -8.76 9.44 19.27
C TYR A 59 -9.30 8.00 19.30
N GLY A 60 -8.97 7.25 20.36
CA GLY A 60 -9.35 5.85 20.51
C GLY A 60 -8.57 4.88 19.62
N TRP A 61 -7.31 5.19 19.31
CA TRP A 61 -6.40 4.25 18.68
C TRP A 61 -5.06 4.29 19.39
N ALA A 62 -4.39 3.14 19.48
CA ALA A 62 -3.00 3.08 19.92
C ALA A 62 -2.04 3.19 18.73
N TYR A 63 -1.03 4.05 18.88
CA TYR A 63 -0.02 4.32 17.88
C TYR A 63 1.39 4.00 18.37
N ALA A 64 2.23 3.52 17.47
CA ALA A 64 3.67 3.48 17.64
C ALA A 64 4.30 4.66 16.89
N THR A 65 5.15 5.42 17.56
CA THR A 65 5.82 6.61 17.00
C THR A 65 7.29 6.33 16.73
N GLY A 66 7.77 6.86 15.61
CA GLY A 66 9.18 6.84 15.26
C GLY A 66 9.53 8.01 14.36
N THR A 67 10.80 8.07 14.02
CA THR A 67 11.38 9.19 13.27
C THR A 67 12.21 8.64 12.14
N SER A 68 11.93 9.10 10.93
CA SER A 68 12.78 8.87 9.76
C SER A 68 13.80 10.00 9.62
N HIS A 69 15.04 9.65 9.31
CA HIS A 69 16.18 10.56 9.27
C HIS A 69 16.69 10.68 7.84
N TRP A 70 16.92 11.92 7.41
CA TRP A 70 17.21 12.26 6.03
C TRP A 70 18.32 13.29 5.95
N ALA A 71 19.13 13.21 4.90
CA ALA A 71 20.13 14.21 4.56
C ALA A 71 20.01 14.63 3.09
N GLY A 72 20.56 15.80 2.78
CA GLY A 72 20.82 16.21 1.40
C GLY A 72 22.06 15.48 0.87
N GLY A 73 21.91 14.77 -0.24
CA GLY A 73 23.03 14.16 -0.96
C GLY A 73 24.00 15.19 -1.51
N GLY A 74 25.26 14.79 -1.65
CA GLY A 74 26.34 15.60 -2.21
C GLY A 74 27.19 16.35 -1.17
N ALA A 75 28.32 16.90 -1.61
CA ALA A 75 29.19 17.73 -0.77
C ALA A 75 28.65 19.18 -0.73
N CYS A 76 27.58 19.40 0.04
CA CYS A 76 26.94 20.71 0.21
C CYS A 76 26.61 20.99 1.69
N ASP A 77 26.26 22.24 2.00
CA ASP A 77 25.78 22.74 3.29
C ASP A 77 24.28 22.46 3.58
N LEU A 78 23.63 21.56 2.84
CA LEU A 78 22.26 21.13 3.14
C LEU A 78 22.23 20.34 4.46
N SER A 79 21.38 20.78 5.39
CA SER A 79 21.27 20.15 6.72
C SER A 79 20.44 18.88 6.66
N ALA A 80 20.73 17.95 7.57
CA ALA A 80 19.86 16.81 7.82
C ALA A 80 18.51 17.28 8.40
N PHE A 81 17.45 16.54 8.11
CA PHE A 81 16.11 16.78 8.62
C PHE A 81 15.44 15.46 9.01
N THR A 82 14.37 15.55 9.77
CA THR A 82 13.62 14.39 10.25
C THR A 82 12.16 14.50 9.87
N ALA A 83 11.50 13.35 9.74
CA ALA A 83 10.05 13.27 9.57
C ALA A 83 9.48 12.27 10.56
N ASN A 84 8.48 12.72 11.33
CA ASN A 84 7.75 11.89 12.28
C ASN A 84 6.87 10.88 11.55
N VAL A 85 6.84 9.66 12.06
CA VAL A 85 6.05 8.56 11.52
C VAL A 85 5.23 7.96 12.64
N LYS A 86 3.92 7.94 12.46
CA LYS A 86 2.96 7.44 13.42
C LYS A 86 2.18 6.29 12.80
N LEU A 87 2.38 5.09 13.33
CA LEU A 87 1.73 3.87 12.82
C LEU A 87 0.62 3.45 13.76
N GLN A 88 -0.58 3.28 13.22
CA GLN A 88 -1.69 2.70 13.95
C GLN A 88 -1.42 1.20 14.15
N VAL A 89 -1.27 0.77 15.41
CA VAL A 89 -0.91 -0.62 15.74
C VAL A 89 -2.07 -1.40 16.37
N THR A 90 -3.27 -0.82 16.38
CA THR A 90 -4.48 -1.41 16.97
C THR A 90 -5.73 -1.03 16.20
N ARG A 91 -6.85 -1.68 16.54
CA ARG A 91 -8.20 -1.31 16.07
C ARG A 91 -9.26 -1.49 17.16
N LYS A 92 -10.40 -0.81 17.04
CA LYS A 92 -11.55 -0.96 17.96
C LYS A 92 -12.44 -2.13 17.60
N ASP A 93 -12.87 -2.18 16.33
CA ASP A 93 -13.80 -3.18 15.83
C ASP A 93 -13.07 -4.24 15.00
N PRO A 94 -13.48 -5.50 14.96
CA PRO A 94 -12.86 -6.53 14.11
C PRO A 94 -13.07 -6.26 12.61
N ILE A 95 -12.27 -6.90 11.76
CA ILE A 95 -12.44 -6.85 10.30
C ILE A 95 -13.54 -7.82 9.90
N LEU A 96 -14.60 -7.31 9.29
CA LEU A 96 -15.67 -8.16 8.77
C LEU A 96 -15.21 -8.85 7.47
N LEU A 97 -15.13 -10.18 7.51
CA LEU A 97 -14.79 -11.02 6.37
C LEU A 97 -16.01 -11.82 5.93
N SER A 98 -16.30 -11.78 4.63
CA SER A 98 -17.36 -12.57 4.00
C SER A 98 -16.83 -13.36 2.82
N ARG A 99 -17.62 -14.32 2.37
CA ARG A 99 -17.38 -15.02 1.11
C ARG A 99 -18.10 -14.29 -0.02
N PRO A 100 -17.49 -14.11 -1.20
CA PRO A 100 -18.21 -13.77 -2.41
C PRO A 100 -19.19 -14.90 -2.75
N ALA A 101 -20.26 -14.54 -3.45
CA ALA A 101 -21.09 -15.48 -4.20
C ALA A 101 -20.20 -16.36 -5.11
N PRO A 102 -20.62 -17.57 -5.51
CA PRO A 102 -19.84 -18.42 -6.40
C PRO A 102 -19.43 -17.63 -7.65
N VAL A 103 -18.12 -17.50 -7.88
CA VAL A 103 -17.57 -16.77 -9.02
C VAL A 103 -17.38 -17.73 -10.18
N GLU A 104 -18.08 -17.44 -11.28
CA GLU A 104 -17.74 -17.86 -12.64
C GLU A 104 -16.39 -17.24 -13.04
N ASP A 105 -15.54 -18.08 -13.62
CA ASP A 105 -14.25 -17.82 -14.27
C ASP A 105 -12.99 -17.47 -13.42
N GLY A 106 -12.00 -18.36 -13.57
CA GLY A 106 -10.56 -18.07 -13.60
C GLY A 106 -9.97 -17.22 -12.48
N LEU A 107 -9.96 -17.71 -11.24
CA LEU A 107 -9.13 -17.11 -10.19
C LEU A 107 -7.63 -17.36 -10.48
N PRO A 108 -6.74 -16.37 -10.26
CA PRO A 108 -5.34 -16.47 -10.65
C PRO A 108 -4.58 -17.58 -9.91
N PHE A 109 -3.67 -18.28 -10.58
CA PHE A 109 -2.59 -19.05 -9.95
C PHE A 109 -1.94 -18.22 -8.80
N PRO A 110 -1.83 -18.74 -7.58
CA PRO A 110 -1.85 -20.16 -7.20
C PRO A 110 -3.23 -20.74 -6.83
N LEU A 111 -4.34 -20.07 -7.17
CA LEU A 111 -5.68 -20.43 -6.68
C LEU A 111 -6.28 -21.72 -7.26
N GLY A 112 -5.72 -22.27 -8.35
CA GLY A 112 -5.91 -23.65 -8.82
C GLY A 112 -7.36 -24.18 -8.94
N GLU A 113 -7.48 -25.49 -9.18
CA GLU A 113 -8.76 -26.21 -9.00
C GLU A 113 -9.09 -26.41 -7.51
N ARG A 114 -8.04 -26.53 -6.67
CA ARG A 114 -8.11 -26.57 -5.21
C ARG A 114 -7.65 -25.23 -4.63
N SER A 115 -8.44 -24.63 -3.74
CA SER A 115 -8.11 -23.36 -3.12
C SER A 115 -8.37 -23.37 -1.63
N TYR A 116 -7.32 -23.20 -0.83
CA TYR A 116 -7.34 -23.01 0.62
C TYR A 116 -6.98 -21.58 1.03
N VAL A 117 -6.92 -20.64 0.08
CA VAL A 117 -6.42 -19.27 0.37
C VAL A 117 -7.23 -18.57 1.46
N ALA A 118 -8.57 -18.70 1.50
CA ALA A 118 -9.35 -18.10 2.57
C ALA A 118 -8.99 -18.68 3.96
N VAL A 119 -8.84 -20.01 4.06
CA VAL A 119 -8.39 -20.71 5.28
C VAL A 119 -7.02 -20.19 5.70
N LEU A 120 -6.11 -20.04 4.75
CA LEU A 120 -4.75 -19.55 4.98
C LEU A 120 -4.72 -18.07 5.38
N VAL A 121 -5.61 -17.22 4.83
CA VAL A 121 -5.71 -15.80 5.23
C VAL A 121 -6.15 -15.69 6.69
N LEU A 122 -7.13 -16.49 7.12
CA LEU A 122 -7.58 -16.54 8.51
C LEU A 122 -6.47 -17.03 9.45
N ALA A 123 -5.74 -18.07 9.04
CA ALA A 123 -4.60 -18.58 9.80
C ALA A 123 -3.46 -17.55 9.91
N TRP A 124 -3.13 -16.85 8.82
CA TRP A 124 -2.15 -15.76 8.83
C TRP A 124 -2.57 -14.59 9.68
N ALA A 125 -3.86 -14.22 9.68
CA ALA A 125 -4.39 -13.20 10.57
C ALA A 125 -4.15 -13.57 12.04
N TYR A 126 -4.41 -14.82 12.43
CA TYR A 126 -4.04 -15.33 13.77
C TYR A 126 -2.54 -15.23 14.02
N VAL A 127 -1.69 -15.73 13.10
CA VAL A 127 -0.23 -15.78 13.28
C VAL A 127 0.35 -14.37 13.45
N LEU A 128 -0.11 -13.40 12.64
CA LEU A 128 0.29 -11.99 12.74
C LEU A 128 -0.17 -11.39 14.08
N SER A 129 -1.42 -11.63 14.49
CA SER A 129 -1.92 -11.21 15.81
C SER A 129 -1.17 -11.85 16.98
N ALA A 130 -0.77 -13.12 16.88
CA ALA A 130 0.01 -13.81 17.88
C ALA A 130 1.44 -13.28 17.98
N ARG A 131 2.06 -12.92 16.84
CA ARG A 131 3.37 -12.27 16.85
C ARG A 131 3.27 -10.85 17.41
N TRP A 132 2.28 -10.10 16.97
CA TRP A 132 1.97 -8.77 17.49
C TRP A 132 1.81 -8.79 19.01
N ALA A 133 1.10 -9.79 19.56
CA ALA A 133 0.90 -9.91 21.00
C ALA A 133 2.18 -10.23 21.80
N GLN A 134 3.22 -10.76 21.14
CA GLN A 134 4.54 -10.96 21.76
C GLN A 134 5.41 -9.71 21.72
N VAL A 135 5.18 -8.84 20.73
CA VAL A 135 5.99 -7.64 20.48
C VAL A 135 5.43 -6.42 21.20
N MET A 136 4.10 -6.30 21.25
CA MET A 136 3.44 -5.18 21.92
C MET A 136 3.41 -5.36 23.44
N PRO A 137 3.50 -4.27 24.21
CA PRO A 137 3.35 -4.32 25.66
C PRO A 137 1.90 -4.60 26.05
N ALA A 138 1.72 -5.34 27.16
CA ALA A 138 0.41 -5.60 27.77
C ALA A 138 -0.65 -6.21 26.81
N SER A 139 -0.21 -7.02 25.85
CA SER A 139 -1.08 -7.73 24.91
C SER A 139 -1.17 -9.23 25.18
N CYS A 140 -2.27 -9.84 24.74
CA CYS A 140 -2.47 -11.29 24.82
C CYS A 140 -3.31 -11.82 23.66
N VAL A 141 -3.27 -13.14 23.45
CA VAL A 141 -4.17 -13.87 22.55
C VAL A 141 -4.94 -14.90 23.36
N GLN A 142 -6.25 -14.96 23.15
CA GLN A 142 -7.15 -15.84 23.89
C GLN A 142 -8.19 -16.46 22.96
N TYR A 143 -8.64 -17.66 23.32
CA TYR A 143 -9.81 -18.26 22.69
C TYR A 143 -11.08 -17.58 23.18
N THR A 144 -12.10 -17.64 22.34
CA THR A 144 -13.48 -17.32 22.70
C THR A 144 -14.29 -18.60 22.80
N ASP A 145 -15.59 -18.46 23.06
CA ASP A 145 -16.54 -19.56 23.07
C ASP A 145 -16.88 -20.10 21.67
N SER A 146 -16.56 -19.35 20.60
CA SER A 146 -16.84 -19.82 19.23
C SER A 146 -15.79 -20.84 18.76
N SER A 147 -16.27 -21.86 18.05
CA SER A 147 -15.45 -22.94 17.49
C SER A 147 -16.13 -23.53 16.27
N ALA A 148 -15.36 -23.84 15.23
CA ALA A 148 -15.86 -24.65 14.12
C ALA A 148 -16.12 -26.10 14.60
N PRO A 149 -17.23 -26.73 14.16
CA PRO A 149 -17.55 -28.11 14.53
C PRO A 149 -16.63 -29.11 13.83
N CYS A 150 -16.56 -30.32 14.38
CA CYS A 150 -16.03 -31.48 13.67
C CYS A 150 -16.96 -31.86 12.52
N ALA A 151 -16.42 -32.50 11.48
CA ALA A 151 -17.19 -32.93 10.31
C ALA A 151 -18.40 -33.82 10.68
N GLU A 152 -18.30 -34.62 11.75
CA GLU A 152 -19.38 -35.47 12.28
C GLU A 152 -20.58 -34.66 12.82
N ASP A 153 -20.31 -33.46 13.35
CA ASP A 153 -21.28 -32.59 14.00
C ASP A 153 -21.66 -31.37 13.13
N ALA A 154 -21.16 -31.35 11.89
CA ALA A 154 -21.27 -30.19 11.02
C ALA A 154 -22.67 -30.09 10.40
N PRO A 155 -23.21 -28.86 10.22
CA PRO A 155 -24.48 -28.68 9.52
C PRO A 155 -24.37 -29.12 8.06
N GLU A 156 -25.50 -29.50 7.48
CA GLU A 156 -25.56 -29.93 6.07
C GLU A 156 -25.08 -28.81 5.15
N GLY A 157 -24.14 -29.14 4.27
CA GLY A 157 -23.50 -28.16 3.39
C GLY A 157 -22.36 -27.37 4.05
N ALA A 158 -21.90 -27.68 5.26
CA ALA A 158 -20.66 -27.12 5.79
C ALA A 158 -19.46 -27.51 4.92
N MET A 159 -18.45 -26.64 4.86
CA MET A 159 -17.23 -26.90 4.13
C MET A 159 -16.21 -27.59 5.03
N VAL A 160 -15.97 -28.87 4.75
CA VAL A 160 -15.06 -29.70 5.53
C VAL A 160 -13.61 -29.49 5.12
N ILE A 161 -12.75 -29.11 6.07
CA ILE A 161 -11.32 -28.90 5.90
C ILE A 161 -10.55 -30.04 6.59
N GLY A 162 -9.83 -30.84 5.81
CA GLY A 162 -8.96 -31.90 6.34
C GLY A 162 -7.71 -31.33 6.99
N LEU A 163 -7.38 -31.74 8.22
CA LEU A 163 -6.20 -31.28 8.95
C LEU A 163 -5.04 -32.31 8.94
N GLY A 164 -5.27 -33.52 8.43
CA GLY A 164 -4.32 -34.64 8.52
C GLY A 164 -4.18 -35.14 9.96
N ASP A 165 -2.97 -35.59 10.32
CA ASP A 165 -2.62 -36.09 11.66
C ASP A 165 -2.49 -34.95 12.69
N ALA A 166 -3.53 -34.15 12.86
CA ALA A 166 -3.53 -33.01 13.77
C ALA A 166 -3.67 -33.47 15.23
N SER A 167 -2.81 -32.95 16.11
CA SER A 167 -2.96 -33.18 17.56
C SER A 167 -4.25 -32.53 18.10
N PRO A 168 -4.80 -32.97 19.25
CA PRO A 168 -5.99 -32.34 19.84
C PRO A 168 -5.87 -30.82 20.05
N THR A 169 -4.67 -30.32 20.36
CA THR A 169 -4.40 -28.89 20.56
C THR A 169 -4.31 -28.12 19.24
N GLU A 170 -3.76 -28.75 18.20
CA GLU A 170 -3.75 -28.22 16.82
C GLU A 170 -5.17 -28.17 16.23
N ALA A 171 -5.95 -29.24 16.43
CA ALA A 171 -7.35 -29.29 16.01
C ALA A 171 -8.18 -28.19 16.70
N ARG A 172 -7.97 -27.94 17.99
CA ARG A 172 -8.62 -26.82 18.70
C ARG A 172 -8.22 -25.46 18.12
N TRP A 173 -6.96 -25.27 17.75
CA TRP A 173 -6.49 -24.03 17.12
C TRP A 173 -7.18 -23.80 15.77
N TRP A 174 -7.20 -24.80 14.89
CA TRP A 174 -7.91 -24.72 13.61
C TRP A 174 -9.41 -24.48 13.80
N ALA A 175 -10.03 -25.12 14.79
CA ALA A 175 -11.42 -24.91 15.12
C ALA A 175 -11.71 -23.45 15.51
N ALA A 176 -10.80 -22.80 16.26
CA ALA A 176 -10.92 -21.39 16.60
C ALA A 176 -10.67 -20.46 15.39
N VAL A 177 -9.66 -20.76 14.56
CA VAL A 177 -9.32 -19.97 13.35
C VAL A 177 -10.46 -19.97 12.35
N LEU A 178 -11.16 -21.10 12.20
CA LEU A 178 -12.25 -21.30 11.24
C LEU A 178 -13.64 -21.10 11.82
N ALA A 179 -13.74 -20.69 13.09
CA ALA A 179 -15.01 -20.49 13.77
C ALA A 179 -15.83 -19.37 13.11
N ARG A 180 -17.15 -19.56 13.04
CA ARG A 180 -18.07 -18.48 12.68
C ARG A 180 -17.98 -17.35 13.70
N GLY A 181 -18.04 -16.11 13.23
CA GLY A 181 -17.82 -14.95 14.09
C GLY A 181 -16.35 -14.84 14.49
N ARG A 182 -16.07 -14.86 15.79
CA ARG A 182 -14.72 -14.79 16.34
C ARG A 182 -14.47 -15.99 17.22
N GLY A 183 -13.57 -16.89 16.83
CA GLY A 183 -13.13 -18.04 17.65
C GLY A 183 -11.94 -17.72 18.55
N TRP A 184 -11.23 -16.63 18.25
CA TRP A 184 -10.10 -16.13 19.01
C TRP A 184 -10.11 -14.60 18.96
N GLN A 185 -9.37 -13.97 19.88
CA GLN A 185 -9.11 -12.54 19.83
C GLN A 185 -7.72 -12.24 20.39
N ALA A 186 -7.10 -11.20 19.84
CA ALA A 186 -5.85 -10.66 20.35
C ALA A 186 -6.10 -9.22 20.82
N THR A 187 -5.82 -8.96 22.09
CA THR A 187 -6.14 -7.69 22.74
C THR A 187 -4.90 -7.01 23.31
N LEU A 188 -4.97 -5.69 23.46
CA LEU A 188 -3.97 -4.86 24.13
C LEU A 188 -4.69 -3.90 25.08
N VAL A 189 -4.19 -3.82 26.31
CA VAL A 189 -4.72 -2.89 27.32
C VAL A 189 -3.75 -1.72 27.45
N LEU A 190 -4.24 -0.50 27.23
CA LEU A 190 -3.45 0.72 27.35
C LEU A 190 -4.26 1.76 28.12
N GLY A 191 -3.83 2.05 29.36
CA GLY A 191 -4.65 2.82 30.30
C GLY A 191 -5.93 2.05 30.64
N ASP A 192 -7.08 2.71 30.50
CA ASP A 192 -8.41 2.13 30.75
C ASP A 192 -9.08 1.58 29.47
N GLU A 193 -8.41 1.67 28.31
CA GLU A 193 -8.93 1.22 27.03
C GLU A 193 -8.40 -0.17 26.65
N THR A 194 -9.27 -0.98 26.05
CA THR A 194 -8.90 -2.28 25.45
C THR A 194 -9.04 -2.19 23.94
N PHE A 195 -7.96 -2.54 23.25
CA PHE A 195 -7.88 -2.52 21.80
C PHE A 195 -7.72 -3.93 21.24
N LEU A 196 -8.07 -4.11 19.97
CA LEU A 196 -7.85 -5.32 19.21
C LEU A 196 -6.59 -5.21 18.36
N SER A 197 -5.98 -6.37 18.09
CA SER A 197 -4.92 -6.49 17.08
C SER A 197 -5.44 -6.07 15.70
N PRO A 198 -4.61 -5.41 14.85
CA PRO A 198 -4.99 -4.96 13.50
C PRO A 198 -5.56 -6.05 12.59
N TRP A 199 -5.18 -7.31 12.82
CA TRP A 199 -5.62 -8.48 12.05
C TRP A 199 -6.74 -9.28 12.73
N THR A 200 -7.36 -8.75 13.78
CA THR A 200 -8.54 -9.41 14.37
C THR A 200 -9.68 -9.39 13.35
N THR A 201 -10.20 -10.56 13.02
CA THR A 201 -11.24 -10.76 12.00
C THR A 201 -12.51 -11.29 12.64
N ASP A 202 -13.65 -11.00 12.01
CA ASP A 202 -14.96 -11.54 12.34
C ASP A 202 -15.53 -12.18 11.06
N LEU A 203 -15.74 -13.49 11.13
CA LEU A 203 -16.07 -14.33 10.00
C LEU A 203 -17.59 -14.42 9.82
N CYS A 204 -18.11 -13.60 8.92
CA CYS A 204 -19.51 -13.54 8.52
C CYS A 204 -19.74 -14.32 7.21
N LEU A 205 -19.67 -15.65 7.26
CA LEU A 205 -19.85 -16.51 6.10
C LEU A 205 -21.31 -16.92 5.89
N ALA A 206 -21.67 -17.11 4.62
CA ALA A 206 -22.93 -17.76 4.23
C ALA A 206 -22.89 -19.29 4.41
N GLN A 207 -21.69 -19.89 4.48
CA GLN A 207 -21.48 -21.32 4.64
C GLN A 207 -20.42 -21.54 5.71
N ASP A 208 -20.73 -22.37 6.71
CA ASP A 208 -19.83 -22.61 7.85
C ASP A 208 -18.68 -23.54 7.46
N PHE A 209 -17.52 -23.36 8.10
CA PHE A 209 -16.42 -24.33 8.03
C PHE A 209 -16.61 -25.44 9.06
N ALA A 210 -16.14 -26.64 8.73
CA ALA A 210 -15.98 -27.75 9.65
C ALA A 210 -14.59 -28.35 9.50
N ILE A 211 -14.10 -29.02 10.54
CA ILE A 211 -12.77 -29.65 10.52
C ILE A 211 -12.87 -31.17 10.50
N SER A 212 -12.03 -31.82 9.69
CA SER A 212 -11.87 -33.27 9.64
C SER A 212 -10.48 -33.64 10.16
N THR A 213 -10.45 -34.45 11.21
CA THR A 213 -9.25 -34.85 11.95
C THR A 213 -9.51 -36.16 12.68
N ASP A 214 -8.51 -37.03 12.77
CA ASP A 214 -8.60 -38.30 13.50
C ASP A 214 -8.66 -38.09 15.02
N SER A 215 -8.14 -36.95 15.50
CA SER A 215 -8.19 -36.55 16.90
C SER A 215 -9.28 -35.53 17.14
N ARG A 216 -10.12 -35.74 18.17
CA ARG A 216 -11.09 -34.73 18.61
C ARG A 216 -10.37 -33.47 19.14
N PRO A 217 -10.89 -32.26 18.84
CA PRO A 217 -10.36 -31.02 19.40
C PRO A 217 -10.35 -31.05 20.93
N CYS A 218 -9.29 -30.48 21.53
CA CYS A 218 -9.25 -30.30 22.97
C CYS A 218 -10.37 -29.35 23.42
N GLU A 219 -11.27 -29.83 24.27
CA GLU A 219 -12.40 -29.04 24.82
C GLU A 219 -11.98 -28.11 25.97
N ALA A 220 -10.83 -28.37 26.61
CA ALA A 220 -10.34 -27.50 27.67
C ALA A 220 -9.94 -26.13 27.08
N LEU A 221 -10.52 -25.04 27.61
CA LEU A 221 -10.11 -23.65 27.36
C LEU A 221 -8.72 -23.39 27.95
N GLY A 222 -7.69 -24.00 27.35
CA GLY A 222 -6.28 -23.71 27.60
C GLY A 222 -5.84 -22.40 26.94
N PRO A 223 -4.57 -21.99 27.14
CA PRO A 223 -4.04 -20.79 26.50
C PRO A 223 -4.04 -20.95 24.98
N ALA A 224 -4.42 -19.90 24.27
CA ALA A 224 -4.35 -19.87 22.81
C ALA A 224 -2.87 -19.97 22.35
N PRO A 225 -2.54 -20.74 21.30
CA PRO A 225 -1.18 -20.91 20.82
C PRO A 225 -0.47 -19.58 20.53
N LEU A 226 0.73 -19.43 21.08
CA LEU A 226 1.61 -18.29 20.76
C LEU A 226 2.24 -18.47 19.37
N PHE A 227 2.86 -17.41 18.86
CA PHE A 227 3.40 -17.32 17.50
C PHE A 227 4.19 -18.56 17.02
N PRO A 228 5.20 -19.10 17.75
CA PRO A 228 5.99 -20.22 17.23
C PRO A 228 5.14 -21.46 16.96
N ARG A 229 4.16 -21.74 17.83
CA ARG A 229 3.32 -22.93 17.71
C ARG A 229 2.22 -22.76 16.66
N ALA A 230 1.62 -21.57 16.58
CA ALA A 230 0.65 -21.25 15.53
C ALA A 230 1.28 -21.32 14.12
N LEU A 231 2.52 -20.84 13.99
CA LEU A 231 3.26 -20.92 12.73
C LEU A 231 3.59 -22.38 12.35
N GLU A 232 3.97 -23.22 13.31
CA GLU A 232 4.19 -24.66 13.08
C GLU A 232 2.93 -25.37 12.58
N TYR A 233 1.76 -25.08 13.17
CA TYR A 233 0.48 -25.63 12.71
C TYR A 233 0.14 -25.20 11.29
N LEU A 234 0.36 -23.93 10.95
CA LEU A 234 0.17 -23.42 9.60
C LEU A 234 1.11 -24.10 8.59
N GLN A 235 2.39 -24.28 8.94
CA GLN A 235 3.37 -24.96 8.09
C GLN A 235 3.00 -26.41 7.84
N LYS A 236 2.55 -27.13 8.88
CA LYS A 236 2.11 -28.51 8.76
C LYS A 236 0.89 -28.65 7.84
N PHE A 237 -0.08 -27.75 7.96
CA PHE A 237 -1.22 -27.68 7.04
C PHE A 237 -0.78 -27.41 5.59
N CYS A 238 0.13 -26.47 5.39
CA CYS A 238 0.65 -26.16 4.06
C CYS A 238 1.38 -27.35 3.43
N ALA A 239 2.16 -28.10 4.22
CA ALA A 239 2.84 -29.30 3.78
C ALA A 239 1.87 -30.45 3.47
N TYR A 240 0.82 -30.62 4.27
CA TYR A 240 -0.18 -31.67 4.09
C TYR A 240 -0.99 -31.49 2.80
N HIS A 241 -1.38 -30.25 2.47
CA HIS A 241 -2.15 -29.95 1.25
C HIS A 241 -1.32 -29.57 0.03
N ASP A 242 -0.01 -29.41 0.17
CA ASP A 242 0.91 -28.86 -0.85
C ASP A 242 0.50 -27.46 -1.34
N VAL A 243 0.23 -26.55 -0.38
CA VAL A 243 -0.37 -25.23 -0.64
C VAL A 243 0.54 -24.08 -0.20
N PHE A 244 1.86 -24.30 -0.21
CA PHE A 244 2.81 -23.26 0.18
C PHE A 244 2.72 -22.00 -0.69
N ASP A 245 2.52 -22.12 -2.00
CA ASP A 245 2.33 -20.96 -2.87
C ASP A 245 1.05 -20.18 -2.54
N GLN A 246 -0.03 -20.89 -2.19
CA GLN A 246 -1.27 -20.26 -1.71
C GLN A 246 -1.07 -19.55 -0.37
N SER A 247 -0.25 -20.10 0.52
CA SER A 247 0.08 -19.49 1.81
C SER A 247 0.77 -18.14 1.63
N ARG A 248 1.59 -17.99 0.58
CA ARG A 248 2.22 -16.71 0.23
C ARG A 248 1.22 -15.66 -0.22
N ALA A 249 0.31 -16.05 -1.10
CA ALA A 249 -0.79 -15.19 -1.55
C ALA A 249 -1.68 -14.77 -0.37
N ALA A 250 -1.95 -15.73 0.52
CA ALA A 250 -2.70 -15.50 1.75
C ALA A 250 -1.99 -14.56 2.72
N LEU A 251 -0.66 -14.69 2.89
CA LEU A 251 0.11 -13.75 3.70
C LEU A 251 0.04 -12.34 3.12
N ALA A 252 0.25 -12.17 1.81
CA ALA A 252 0.13 -10.87 1.15
C ALA A 252 -1.26 -10.25 1.40
N ALA A 253 -2.33 -11.04 1.26
CA ALA A 253 -3.69 -10.59 1.58
C ALA A 253 -3.87 -10.24 3.07
N ALA A 254 -3.35 -11.07 3.98
CA ALA A 254 -3.42 -10.83 5.42
C ALA A 254 -2.73 -9.51 5.81
N LEU A 255 -1.62 -9.15 5.16
CA LEU A 255 -0.92 -7.87 5.40
C LEU A 255 -1.69 -6.65 4.91
N LEU A 256 -2.64 -6.83 3.99
CA LEU A 256 -3.51 -5.75 3.51
C LEU A 256 -4.77 -5.57 4.37
N LEU A 257 -5.07 -6.52 5.26
CA LEU A 257 -6.26 -6.47 6.11
C LEU A 257 -6.38 -5.16 6.92
N PRO A 258 -5.33 -4.64 7.60
CA PRO A 258 -5.44 -3.36 8.31
C PRO A 258 -5.70 -2.17 7.38
N CYS A 259 -5.20 -2.21 6.15
CA CYS A 259 -5.32 -1.13 5.17
C CYS A 259 -6.73 -1.05 4.54
N PHE A 260 -7.40 -2.19 4.34
CA PHE A 260 -8.71 -2.26 3.66
C PHE A 260 -9.87 -2.68 4.57
N GLY A 261 -9.59 -3.04 5.82
CA GLY A 261 -10.57 -3.54 6.79
C GLY A 261 -11.54 -2.51 7.37
N SER A 262 -11.51 -1.25 6.89
CA SER A 262 -12.52 -0.22 7.16
C SER A 262 -13.64 -0.18 6.11
N SER A 263 -13.51 -0.96 5.03
CA SER A 263 -14.58 -1.21 4.06
C SER A 263 -15.67 -2.08 4.71
N PRO A 264 -16.97 -1.86 4.44
CA PRO A 264 -18.06 -2.50 5.20
C PRO A 264 -17.98 -4.02 5.26
N THR A 265 -17.41 -4.69 4.26
CA THR A 265 -17.04 -6.11 4.35
C THR A 265 -16.00 -6.47 3.28
N LEU A 266 -14.91 -7.14 3.67
CA LEU A 266 -13.94 -7.70 2.72
C LEU A 266 -14.38 -9.08 2.25
N ARG A 267 -14.06 -9.42 0.99
CA ARG A 267 -14.44 -10.68 0.36
C ARG A 267 -13.21 -11.59 0.23
N LEU A 268 -13.25 -12.75 0.87
CA LEU A 268 -12.22 -13.79 0.74
C LEU A 268 -12.47 -14.66 -0.49
N PRO A 269 -11.46 -15.23 -1.18
CA PRO A 269 -11.72 -16.08 -2.33
C PRO A 269 -12.54 -17.32 -1.96
N ALA A 270 -13.30 -17.86 -2.91
CA ALA A 270 -14.03 -19.10 -2.69
C ALA A 270 -13.05 -20.26 -2.43
N VAL A 271 -13.31 -21.02 -1.37
CA VAL A 271 -12.56 -22.24 -1.06
C VAL A 271 -13.08 -23.37 -1.94
N ARG A 272 -12.15 -24.13 -2.54
CA ARG A 272 -12.45 -25.26 -3.41
C ARG A 272 -11.70 -26.48 -2.90
N VAL A 273 -12.44 -27.40 -2.29
CA VAL A 273 -11.91 -28.68 -1.81
C VAL A 273 -12.37 -29.76 -2.79
N CYS A 274 -11.44 -30.53 -3.36
CA CYS A 274 -11.81 -31.72 -4.12
C CYS A 274 -11.76 -32.94 -3.20
N PRO A 275 -12.68 -33.91 -3.37
CA PRO A 275 -12.53 -35.23 -2.76
C PRO A 275 -11.19 -35.85 -3.15
N GLU A 276 -10.61 -36.62 -2.22
CA GLU A 276 -9.26 -37.17 -2.28
C GLU A 276 -8.87 -37.72 -3.66
N SER A 277 -7.77 -37.20 -4.21
CA SER A 277 -6.99 -37.95 -5.20
C SER A 277 -5.72 -38.44 -4.52
N THR A 278 -5.57 -39.76 -4.47
CA THR A 278 -4.36 -40.44 -4.07
C THR A 278 -3.20 -40.02 -4.97
N GLY A 279 -2.31 -39.19 -4.42
CA GLY A 279 -0.89 -39.07 -4.74
C GLY A 279 -0.46 -38.88 -6.20
N SER A 280 0.18 -37.74 -6.46
CA SER A 280 1.45 -37.75 -7.20
C SER A 280 2.36 -36.67 -6.63
N ALA A 281 3.23 -37.07 -5.71
CA ALA A 281 4.32 -36.24 -5.24
C ALA A 281 5.39 -36.22 -6.35
N THR A 282 5.34 -35.21 -7.23
CA THR A 282 6.50 -34.89 -8.07
C THR A 282 6.77 -33.39 -8.13
N ALA A 283 8.01 -33.08 -7.71
CA ALA A 283 8.79 -31.85 -7.87
C ALA A 283 8.42 -30.64 -6.98
N GLN A 284 9.30 -30.31 -6.02
CA GLN A 284 10.07 -29.04 -6.02
C GLN A 284 10.93 -28.89 -4.74
N THR A 285 12.16 -29.41 -4.77
CA THR A 285 13.19 -29.17 -3.75
C THR A 285 13.73 -27.74 -3.75
N THR A 286 13.42 -26.93 -4.78
CA THR A 286 13.88 -25.54 -4.93
C THR A 286 13.05 -24.53 -4.12
N ASN A 287 11.82 -24.90 -3.72
CA ASN A 287 10.88 -24.01 -3.02
C ASN A 287 11.05 -23.96 -1.49
N LEU A 288 11.76 -24.93 -0.89
CA LEU A 288 11.91 -25.05 0.57
C LEU A 288 12.74 -23.90 1.20
N ARG A 289 13.81 -23.43 0.56
CA ARG A 289 14.67 -22.36 1.14
C ARG A 289 14.01 -20.98 1.11
N ALA A 290 13.24 -20.65 0.07
CA ALA A 290 12.49 -19.40 0.00
C ALA A 290 11.35 -19.39 1.03
N LEU A 291 10.80 -20.57 1.31
CA LEU A 291 9.78 -20.81 2.31
C LEU A 291 10.31 -20.73 3.75
N GLU A 292 11.52 -21.25 4.00
CA GLU A 292 12.21 -21.16 5.28
C GLU A 292 12.49 -19.70 5.69
N ASN A 293 12.73 -18.79 4.74
CA ASN A 293 12.99 -17.37 5.02
C ASN A 293 11.72 -16.58 5.41
N MET A 294 10.56 -16.85 4.80
CA MET A 294 9.29 -16.16 5.12
C MET A 294 8.71 -16.55 6.48
N HIS A 295 9.16 -17.69 7.03
CA HIS A 295 8.74 -18.18 8.33
C HIS A 295 9.70 -17.79 9.47
N GLN A 296 10.72 -16.96 9.19
CA GLN A 296 11.59 -16.43 10.23
C GLN A 296 10.89 -15.32 11.00
N ALA A 297 11.05 -15.32 12.32
CA ALA A 297 10.48 -14.29 13.20
C ALA A 297 10.86 -12.87 12.74
N ALA A 298 12.10 -12.65 12.32
CA ALA A 298 12.58 -11.37 11.83
C ALA A 298 11.86 -10.88 10.56
N PHE A 299 11.48 -11.81 9.66
CA PHE A 299 10.70 -11.47 8.47
C PHE A 299 9.27 -11.07 8.86
N ILE A 300 8.64 -11.82 9.77
CA ILE A 300 7.31 -11.50 10.27
C ILE A 300 7.31 -10.16 11.02
N ASP A 301 8.34 -9.84 11.79
CA ASP A 301 8.46 -8.55 12.49
C ASP A 301 8.47 -7.36 11.52
N LYS A 302 9.17 -7.51 10.38
CA LYS A 302 9.13 -6.50 9.29
C LYS A 302 7.74 -6.41 8.66
N CYS A 303 7.06 -7.55 8.48
CA CYS A 303 5.69 -7.60 7.96
C CYS A 303 4.68 -6.90 8.88
N LEU A 304 4.83 -7.03 10.21
CA LEU A 304 3.97 -6.31 11.17
C LEU A 304 4.05 -4.80 10.95
N THR A 305 5.26 -4.24 10.87
CA THR A 305 5.45 -2.80 10.64
C THR A 305 4.88 -2.37 9.29
N LEU A 306 5.12 -3.13 8.22
CA LEU A 306 4.58 -2.83 6.89
C LEU A 306 3.04 -2.74 6.94
N SER A 307 2.40 -3.76 7.52
CA SER A 307 0.94 -3.88 7.57
C SER A 307 0.27 -2.79 8.42
N CYS A 308 0.92 -2.35 9.50
CA CYS A 308 0.47 -1.22 10.32
C CYS A 308 0.67 0.14 9.61
N ASN A 309 1.44 0.21 8.52
CA ASN A 309 1.63 1.41 7.72
C ASN A 309 0.65 1.44 6.52
N ALA A 310 -0.64 1.68 6.81
CA ALA A 310 -1.69 1.68 5.80
C ALA A 310 -1.46 2.70 4.68
N ARG A 311 -0.95 3.90 5.00
CA ARG A 311 -0.60 4.93 4.01
C ARG A 311 0.54 4.44 3.11
N GLY A 312 1.60 3.91 3.71
CA GLY A 312 2.74 3.34 3.00
C GLY A 312 2.38 2.21 2.05
N ILE A 313 1.52 1.28 2.49
CA ILE A 313 0.99 0.21 1.66
C ILE A 313 0.25 0.76 0.44
N ARG A 314 -0.63 1.77 0.63
CA ARG A 314 -1.36 2.37 -0.49
C ARG A 314 -0.43 3.07 -1.47
N SER A 315 0.53 3.85 -0.99
CA SER A 315 1.54 4.48 -1.84
C SER A 315 2.34 3.45 -2.64
N THR A 316 2.74 2.34 -2.00
CA THR A 316 3.48 1.25 -2.65
C THR A 316 2.64 0.55 -3.71
N LEU A 317 1.39 0.19 -3.41
CA LEU A 317 0.45 -0.44 -4.35
C LEU A 317 0.20 0.44 -5.59
N LEU A 318 0.13 1.76 -5.41
CA LEU A 318 -0.19 2.70 -6.49
C LEU A 318 1.05 3.24 -7.22
N SER A 319 2.25 2.98 -6.71
CA SER A 319 3.53 3.32 -7.34
C SER A 319 3.72 2.87 -8.81
N PRO A 320 3.18 1.73 -9.30
CA PRO A 320 3.36 1.33 -10.70
C PRO A 320 2.85 2.36 -11.72
N PHE A 321 1.85 3.16 -11.32
CA PHE A 321 1.21 4.18 -12.15
C PHE A 321 1.95 5.52 -12.17
N TYR A 322 2.91 5.71 -11.28
CA TYR A 322 3.79 6.87 -11.33
C TYR A 322 4.83 6.70 -12.45
N GLU A 323 5.05 7.78 -13.21
CA GLU A 323 6.02 7.81 -14.30
C GLU A 323 6.81 9.13 -14.26
N PRO A 324 8.13 9.09 -13.95
CA PRO A 324 8.94 10.30 -13.76
C PRO A 324 9.01 11.27 -14.94
N SER A 325 8.76 10.78 -16.16
CA SER A 325 8.78 11.61 -17.36
C SER A 325 7.56 12.53 -17.46
N ILE A 326 6.42 12.19 -16.84
CA ILE A 326 5.16 12.93 -16.91
C ILE A 326 5.20 14.19 -16.03
N GLU A 327 4.70 15.29 -16.59
CA GLU A 327 4.49 16.58 -15.91
C GLU A 327 3.07 16.69 -15.37
N CYS A 328 2.84 17.57 -14.39
CA CYS A 328 1.55 17.71 -13.71
C CYS A 328 0.36 18.04 -14.63
N ASN A 329 0.57 18.73 -15.75
CA ASN A 329 -0.46 19.03 -16.74
C ASN A 329 -0.73 17.87 -17.73
N ALA A 330 0.08 16.82 -17.70
CA ALA A 330 0.03 15.67 -18.61
C ALA A 330 -0.47 14.38 -17.93
N VAL A 331 -0.94 14.46 -16.69
CA VAL A 331 -1.31 13.30 -15.88
C VAL A 331 -2.55 12.60 -16.43
N THR A 332 -3.57 13.37 -16.81
CA THR A 332 -4.83 12.83 -17.35
C THR A 332 -4.60 11.90 -18.56
N PRO A 333 -3.95 12.33 -19.66
CA PRO A 333 -3.72 11.46 -20.80
C PRO A 333 -2.86 10.24 -20.44
N TRP A 334 -1.87 10.40 -19.56
CA TRP A 334 -1.02 9.29 -19.10
C TRP A 334 -1.84 8.19 -18.41
N LEU A 335 -2.69 8.57 -17.45
CA LEU A 335 -3.50 7.61 -16.70
C LEU A 335 -4.61 7.00 -17.56
N GLN A 336 -5.26 7.79 -18.42
CA GLN A 336 -6.24 7.27 -19.38
C GLN A 336 -5.62 6.22 -20.31
N GLY A 337 -4.46 6.51 -20.91
CA GLY A 337 -3.75 5.57 -21.78
C GLY A 337 -3.32 4.30 -21.05
N SER A 338 -2.77 4.46 -19.84
CA SER A 338 -2.36 3.35 -18.97
C SER A 338 -3.53 2.41 -18.65
N LEU A 339 -4.65 2.96 -18.19
CA LEU A 339 -5.85 2.20 -17.83
C LEU A 339 -6.52 1.59 -19.07
N ALA A 340 -6.50 2.28 -20.21
CA ALA A 340 -7.00 1.75 -21.47
C ALA A 340 -6.23 0.51 -21.91
N ALA A 341 -4.90 0.49 -21.75
CA ALA A 341 -4.08 -0.69 -22.02
C ALA A 341 -4.41 -1.85 -21.07
N ILE A 342 -4.52 -1.58 -19.77
CA ILE A 342 -4.90 -2.61 -18.78
C ILE A 342 -6.27 -3.21 -19.13
N ASN A 343 -7.27 -2.36 -19.38
CA ASN A 343 -8.62 -2.81 -19.72
C ASN A 343 -8.66 -3.59 -21.05
N SER A 344 -7.86 -3.18 -22.05
CA SER A 344 -7.81 -3.85 -23.35
C SER A 344 -7.05 -5.18 -23.33
N ILE A 345 -6.08 -5.34 -22.43
CA ILE A 345 -5.15 -6.50 -22.45
C ILE A 345 -5.47 -7.48 -21.34
N ALA A 346 -5.58 -6.99 -20.10
CA ALA A 346 -5.97 -7.82 -18.97
C ALA A 346 -7.49 -8.00 -18.95
N GLY A 347 -8.27 -6.92 -19.11
CA GLY A 347 -9.72 -7.00 -19.00
C GLY A 347 -10.14 -7.63 -17.67
N SER A 348 -10.80 -8.79 -17.71
CA SER A 348 -11.14 -9.60 -16.53
C SER A 348 -10.07 -10.61 -16.10
N ASP A 349 -9.00 -10.78 -16.87
CA ASP A 349 -7.86 -11.66 -16.57
C ASP A 349 -6.97 -11.03 -15.47
N ARG A 350 -7.22 -11.49 -14.25
CA ARG A 350 -6.46 -11.09 -13.06
C ARG A 350 -5.02 -11.58 -13.07
N GLN A 351 -4.69 -12.68 -13.76
CA GLN A 351 -3.30 -13.13 -13.87
C GLN A 351 -2.49 -12.16 -14.72
N MET A 352 -3.07 -11.74 -15.85
CA MET A 352 -2.44 -10.73 -16.70
C MET A 352 -2.23 -9.42 -15.95
N LEU A 353 -3.24 -8.94 -15.21
CA LEU A 353 -3.12 -7.75 -14.37
C LEU A 353 -1.94 -7.87 -13.39
N LEU A 354 -1.85 -8.98 -12.64
CA LEU A 354 -0.76 -9.23 -11.69
C LEU A 354 0.60 -9.28 -12.38
N ALA A 355 0.70 -9.91 -13.55
CA ALA A 355 1.93 -9.97 -14.32
C ALA A 355 2.38 -8.58 -14.77
N MET A 356 1.46 -7.73 -15.25
CA MET A 356 1.75 -6.33 -15.61
C MET A 356 2.24 -5.53 -14.41
N MET A 357 1.58 -5.65 -13.25
CA MET A 357 1.98 -4.96 -12.02
C MET A 357 3.36 -5.38 -11.53
N ALA A 358 3.61 -6.70 -11.46
CA ALA A 358 4.90 -7.23 -11.05
C ALA A 358 6.03 -6.88 -12.03
N ALA A 359 5.75 -6.84 -13.33
CA ALA A 359 6.72 -6.42 -14.34
C ALA A 359 7.05 -4.92 -14.25
N ARG A 360 6.08 -4.08 -13.87
CA ARG A 360 6.26 -2.63 -13.74
C ARG A 360 6.94 -2.24 -12.44
N SER A 361 6.53 -2.82 -11.32
CA SER A 361 7.07 -2.59 -9.99
C SER A 361 7.05 -3.90 -9.19
N PRO A 362 8.16 -4.67 -9.23
CA PRO A 362 8.25 -5.93 -8.51
C PRO A 362 7.93 -5.79 -7.00
N ALA A 363 8.38 -4.70 -6.38
CA ALA A 363 8.15 -4.42 -4.96
C ALA A 363 6.67 -4.21 -4.61
N ALA A 364 5.86 -3.74 -5.57
CA ALA A 364 4.40 -3.64 -5.43
C ALA A 364 3.66 -4.91 -5.86
N GLY A 365 4.24 -5.69 -6.79
CA GLY A 365 3.58 -6.85 -7.42
C GLY A 365 3.08 -7.91 -6.43
N TRP A 366 3.84 -8.19 -5.37
CA TRP A 366 3.42 -9.15 -4.35
C TRP A 366 2.28 -8.62 -3.45
N LEU A 367 2.22 -7.31 -3.21
CA LEU A 367 1.07 -6.70 -2.53
C LEU A 367 -0.16 -6.72 -3.45
N TRP A 368 0.02 -6.51 -4.75
CA TRP A 368 -1.06 -6.64 -5.74
C TRP A 368 -1.68 -8.05 -5.75
N LEU A 369 -0.87 -9.11 -5.53
CA LEU A 369 -1.40 -10.46 -5.33
C LEU A 369 -2.38 -10.51 -4.15
N GLY A 370 -2.02 -9.90 -3.02
CA GLY A 370 -2.93 -9.76 -1.87
C GLY A 370 -4.19 -8.95 -2.19
N ALA A 371 -4.04 -7.87 -2.97
CA ALA A 371 -5.17 -7.00 -3.35
C ALA A 371 -6.19 -7.76 -4.23
N VAL A 372 -5.71 -8.56 -5.17
CA VAL A 372 -6.55 -9.42 -6.01
C VAL A 372 -7.23 -10.52 -5.18
N VAL A 373 -6.51 -11.13 -4.23
CA VAL A 373 -7.08 -12.14 -3.31
C VAL A 373 -8.24 -11.55 -2.49
N LEU A 374 -8.10 -10.30 -2.02
CA LEU A 374 -9.15 -9.59 -1.27
C LEU A 374 -10.23 -8.96 -2.16
N GLY A 375 -10.08 -9.01 -3.49
CA GLY A 375 -11.00 -8.39 -4.45
C GLY A 375 -11.05 -6.86 -4.37
N VAL A 376 -9.95 -6.21 -3.98
CA VAL A 376 -9.83 -4.74 -3.87
C VAL A 376 -9.07 -4.10 -5.05
N ASP A 377 -8.67 -4.90 -6.03
CA ASP A 377 -7.99 -4.48 -7.27
C ASP A 377 -8.81 -3.43 -8.04
N GLY A 378 -10.12 -3.63 -8.19
CA GLY A 378 -11.00 -2.65 -8.85
C GLY A 378 -11.05 -1.30 -8.13
N ALA A 379 -11.02 -1.30 -6.79
CA ALA A 379 -10.97 -0.07 -6.00
C ALA A 379 -9.64 0.68 -6.17
N LEU A 380 -8.53 -0.05 -6.27
CA LEU A 380 -7.22 0.53 -6.57
C LEU A 380 -7.18 1.14 -7.97
N LEU A 381 -7.68 0.43 -8.99
CA LEU A 381 -7.77 0.96 -10.35
C LEU A 381 -8.67 2.19 -10.43
N HIS A 382 -9.76 2.23 -9.67
CA HIS A 382 -10.62 3.41 -9.56
C HIS A 382 -9.90 4.59 -8.89
N GLN A 383 -9.12 4.35 -7.83
CA GLN A 383 -8.29 5.41 -7.21
C GLN A 383 -7.28 5.97 -8.21
N THR A 384 -6.62 5.11 -8.99
CA THR A 384 -5.75 5.53 -10.08
C THR A 384 -6.50 6.35 -11.12
N ALA A 385 -7.69 5.92 -11.54
CA ALA A 385 -8.52 6.66 -12.49
C ALA A 385 -8.92 8.04 -11.97
N ALA A 386 -9.04 8.21 -10.65
CA ALA A 386 -9.29 9.50 -10.00
C ALA A 386 -8.00 10.31 -9.73
N GLY A 387 -6.83 9.86 -10.17
CA GLY A 387 -5.54 10.53 -9.94
C GLY A 387 -5.03 10.47 -8.50
N LEU A 388 -5.63 9.62 -7.64
CA LEU A 388 -5.29 9.51 -6.23
C LEU A 388 -4.07 8.62 -6.04
N LEU A 389 -2.88 9.21 -6.15
CA LEU A 389 -1.60 8.54 -5.99
C LEU A 389 -0.90 9.09 -4.72
N PRO A 390 -1.15 8.49 -3.54
CA PRO A 390 -0.59 9.01 -2.29
C PRO A 390 0.93 8.88 -2.29
N VAL A 391 1.59 9.88 -1.70
CA VAL A 391 3.03 9.89 -1.49
C VAL A 391 3.35 9.61 -0.04
N ASP A 392 4.28 8.69 0.17
CA ASP A 392 4.88 8.41 1.47
C ASP A 392 6.38 8.21 1.31
N LEU A 393 7.16 9.18 1.80
CA LEU A 393 8.62 9.20 1.62
C LEU A 393 9.29 8.07 2.40
N THR A 394 8.87 7.80 3.62
CA THR A 394 9.45 6.77 4.47
C THR A 394 9.25 5.36 3.88
N SER A 395 8.03 5.05 3.45
CA SER A 395 7.73 3.74 2.83
C SER A 395 8.45 3.57 1.51
N SER A 396 8.68 4.65 0.77
CA SER A 396 9.46 4.63 -0.46
C SER A 396 10.91 4.19 -0.21
N ALA A 397 11.53 4.68 0.87
CA ALA A 397 12.87 4.25 1.28
C ALA A 397 12.89 2.82 1.80
N TRP A 398 11.83 2.39 2.51
CA TRP A 398 11.74 1.03 3.04
C TRP A 398 11.58 -0.03 1.96
N SER A 399 10.76 0.27 0.94
CA SER A 399 10.40 -0.65 -0.13
C SER A 399 11.22 -0.51 -1.41
N GLY A 400 12.03 0.55 -1.52
CA GLY A 400 12.79 0.87 -2.74
C GLY A 400 11.90 1.33 -3.90
N THR A 401 10.67 1.77 -3.62
CA THR A 401 9.73 2.27 -4.63
C THR A 401 9.84 3.79 -4.82
N VAL A 402 9.33 4.27 -5.95
CA VAL A 402 9.28 5.71 -6.26
C VAL A 402 7.82 6.15 -6.31
N HIS A 403 7.49 7.14 -5.48
CA HIS A 403 6.16 7.70 -5.32
C HIS A 403 6.04 9.13 -5.87
N SER A 404 7.15 9.88 -5.99
CA SER A 404 7.13 11.27 -6.43
C SER A 404 8.42 11.70 -7.12
N PHE A 405 8.35 12.77 -7.92
CA PHE A 405 9.49 13.38 -8.58
C PHE A 405 10.55 13.88 -7.60
N MET A 406 10.16 14.20 -6.36
CA MET A 406 11.05 14.70 -5.30
C MET A 406 12.14 13.69 -4.91
N GLN A 407 11.93 12.39 -5.16
CA GLN A 407 12.90 11.33 -4.86
C GLN A 407 14.02 11.21 -5.90
N ALA A 408 13.83 11.75 -7.10
CA ALA A 408 14.90 11.78 -8.09
C ALA A 408 15.95 12.84 -7.69
N PRO A 409 17.25 12.57 -7.90
CA PRO A 409 18.27 13.59 -7.71
C PRO A 409 18.05 14.74 -8.70
N ASN A 410 18.53 15.92 -8.32
CA ASN A 410 18.46 17.08 -9.19
C ASN A 410 19.23 16.84 -10.49
N ALA A 411 18.74 17.41 -11.59
CA ALA A 411 19.55 17.44 -12.79
C ALA A 411 20.83 18.24 -12.53
N ARG A 412 21.90 17.97 -13.30
CA ARG A 412 23.10 18.81 -13.26
C ARG A 412 22.73 20.21 -13.74
N LEU A 413 22.47 21.10 -12.78
CA LEU A 413 22.17 22.50 -13.03
C LEU A 413 23.45 23.16 -13.54
N SER A 414 23.59 23.22 -14.86
CA SER A 414 24.55 24.12 -15.46
C SER A 414 23.91 25.49 -15.40
N GLY A 415 24.18 26.28 -14.35
CA GLY A 415 23.68 27.68 -14.20
C GLY A 415 24.00 28.63 -15.36
N ARG A 416 24.54 28.11 -16.47
CA ARG A 416 24.76 28.75 -17.77
C ARG A 416 23.48 29.20 -18.45
N ASP A 417 22.35 28.52 -18.19
CA ASP A 417 21.10 28.78 -18.91
C ASP A 417 20.21 29.84 -18.23
N GLY A 418 20.69 30.49 -17.16
CA GLY A 418 20.00 31.59 -16.49
C GLY A 418 18.65 31.22 -15.85
N SER A 419 18.29 29.93 -15.84
CA SER A 419 17.04 29.39 -15.29
C SER A 419 17.26 28.04 -14.62
N VAL A 420 16.32 27.62 -13.79
CA VAL A 420 16.29 26.34 -13.09
C VAL A 420 14.96 25.63 -13.39
N PRO A 421 14.95 24.32 -13.71
CA PRO A 421 13.69 23.58 -13.83
C PRO A 421 12.88 23.70 -12.54
N ARG A 422 11.57 23.96 -12.63
CA ARG A 422 10.71 24.10 -11.44
C ARG A 422 10.75 22.85 -10.56
N ALA A 423 10.92 21.68 -11.16
CA ALA A 423 11.11 20.43 -10.42
C ALA A 423 12.36 20.45 -9.52
N ASP A 424 13.48 20.97 -10.02
CA ASP A 424 14.71 21.11 -9.23
C ASP A 424 14.60 22.25 -8.20
N GLU A 425 13.85 23.31 -8.52
CA GLU A 425 13.48 24.35 -7.57
C GLU A 425 12.75 23.74 -6.36
N CYS A 426 11.72 22.92 -6.60
CA CYS A 426 10.99 22.23 -5.54
C CYS A 426 11.91 21.35 -4.67
N ARG A 427 12.76 20.53 -5.31
CA ARG A 427 13.69 19.64 -4.60
C ARG A 427 14.63 20.42 -3.71
N ILE A 428 15.23 21.51 -4.21
CA ILE A 428 16.15 22.32 -3.42
C ILE A 428 15.42 23.02 -2.28
N LEU A 429 14.22 23.57 -2.51
CA LEU A 429 13.44 24.23 -1.46
C LEU A 429 13.11 23.27 -0.31
N PHE A 430 12.70 22.04 -0.64
CA PHE A 430 12.44 21.02 0.37
C PHE A 430 13.73 20.57 1.07
N LEU A 431 14.80 20.25 0.33
CA LEU A 431 16.07 19.82 0.92
C LEU A 431 16.70 20.89 1.81
N ALA A 432 16.58 22.16 1.43
CA ALA A 432 17.06 23.29 2.22
C ALA A 432 16.10 23.67 3.37
N GLN A 433 14.97 22.97 3.52
CA GLN A 433 13.93 23.26 4.50
C GLN A 433 13.55 24.76 4.49
N ALA A 434 13.38 25.30 3.29
CA ALA A 434 13.33 26.73 3.05
C ALA A 434 11.95 27.32 3.34
N GLY A 435 11.84 28.14 4.39
CA GLY A 435 10.63 28.89 4.70
C GLY A 435 9.43 27.96 4.91
N GLN A 436 8.39 28.11 4.10
CA GLN A 436 7.18 27.28 4.17
C GLN A 436 7.29 25.90 3.49
N HIS A 437 8.45 25.57 2.90
CA HIS A 437 8.65 24.31 2.14
C HIS A 437 9.18 23.15 3.00
N THR A 438 8.92 23.15 4.31
CA THR A 438 9.27 22.04 5.21
C THR A 438 8.35 20.83 5.04
N ARG A 439 7.13 21.04 4.54
CA ARG A 439 6.15 19.99 4.26
C ARG A 439 6.41 19.37 2.89
N PHE A 440 6.42 18.04 2.83
CA PHE A 440 6.57 17.30 1.58
C PHE A 440 5.36 17.54 0.64
N PRO A 441 5.56 17.78 -0.67
CA PRO A 441 4.45 17.99 -1.60
C PRO A 441 3.53 16.77 -1.68
N VAL A 442 2.21 17.00 -1.56
CA VAL A 442 1.22 15.92 -1.73
C VAL A 442 1.16 15.45 -3.20
N CYS A 443 1.39 16.36 -4.16
CA CYS A 443 1.40 16.02 -5.58
C CYS A 443 2.65 15.20 -5.94
N PRO A 444 2.50 14.01 -6.55
CA PRO A 444 3.63 13.19 -6.97
C PRO A 444 4.28 13.69 -8.27
N TRP A 445 3.58 14.52 -9.03
CA TRP A 445 3.96 14.94 -10.38
C TRP A 445 4.77 16.23 -10.38
N LYS A 446 5.78 16.29 -11.24
CA LYS A 446 6.67 17.45 -11.33
C LYS A 446 5.96 18.63 -12.02
N PRO A 447 6.25 19.88 -11.60
CA PRO A 447 5.80 21.06 -12.34
C PRO A 447 6.52 21.15 -13.70
N PHE A 448 5.81 21.60 -14.72
CA PHE A 448 6.39 21.86 -16.04
C PHE A 448 7.21 23.16 -16.07
N GLY A 449 8.15 23.24 -17.00
CA GLY A 449 8.93 24.44 -17.29
C GLY A 449 10.00 24.82 -16.25
N SER A 450 10.47 26.07 -16.34
CA SER A 450 11.62 26.57 -15.59
C SER A 450 11.38 27.97 -15.03
N THR A 451 12.10 28.29 -13.96
CA THR A 451 12.11 29.59 -13.28
C THR A 451 13.42 30.31 -13.61
N PRO A 452 13.39 31.55 -14.13
CA PRO A 452 14.58 32.38 -14.25
C PRO A 452 15.31 32.52 -12.90
N LEU A 453 16.64 32.41 -12.88
CA LEU A 453 17.41 32.44 -11.62
C LEU A 453 17.28 33.76 -10.85
N VAL A 454 16.95 34.86 -11.53
CA VAL A 454 16.67 36.15 -10.89
C VAL A 454 15.39 36.12 -10.05
N ASP A 455 14.42 35.31 -10.47
CA ASP A 455 13.11 35.16 -9.82
C ASP A 455 13.06 33.94 -8.89
N ALA A 456 14.06 33.04 -8.97
CA ALA A 456 14.16 31.87 -8.11
C ALA A 456 14.48 32.26 -6.66
N HIS A 457 13.96 31.45 -5.72
CA HIS A 457 14.18 31.65 -4.29
C HIS A 457 15.69 31.72 -3.93
N ILE A 458 16.05 32.54 -2.94
CA ILE A 458 17.45 32.79 -2.59
C ILE A 458 18.22 31.52 -2.23
N GLN A 459 17.55 30.56 -1.57
CA GLN A 459 18.18 29.27 -1.26
C GLN A 459 18.49 28.49 -2.53
N VAL A 460 17.60 28.49 -3.52
CA VAL A 460 17.82 27.83 -4.82
C VAL A 460 19.03 28.42 -5.53
N ARG A 461 19.17 29.75 -5.51
CA ARG A 461 20.31 30.46 -6.12
C ARG A 461 21.65 30.12 -5.48
N LYS A 462 21.70 29.86 -4.16
CA LYS A 462 22.92 29.41 -3.47
C LYS A 462 23.37 28.04 -3.95
N HIS A 463 22.41 27.18 -4.26
CA HIS A 463 22.63 25.76 -4.56
C HIS A 463 22.69 25.44 -6.07
N VAL A 464 22.53 26.41 -6.96
CA VAL A 464 22.48 26.19 -8.42
C VAL A 464 23.77 25.59 -8.99
N HIS A 465 24.92 25.78 -8.32
CA HIS A 465 26.21 25.23 -8.74
C HIS A 465 26.58 23.93 -8.03
N CYS A 466 25.78 23.50 -7.07
CA CYS A 466 26.01 22.26 -6.34
C CYS A 466 25.68 21.05 -7.22
N GLN A 467 26.37 19.95 -6.96
CA GLN A 467 26.17 18.68 -7.68
C GLN A 467 25.49 17.67 -6.77
N ASP A 468 24.69 16.79 -7.38
CA ASP A 468 24.17 15.58 -6.77
C ASP A 468 23.26 15.78 -5.53
N HIS A 469 22.54 16.91 -5.48
CA HIS A 469 21.46 17.09 -4.50
C HIS A 469 20.37 16.05 -4.73
N GLY A 470 20.01 15.36 -3.66
CA GLY A 470 18.95 14.37 -3.65
C GLY A 470 18.62 13.96 -2.22
N LEU A 471 17.50 13.26 -2.04
CA LEU A 471 17.13 12.72 -0.74
C LEU A 471 18.00 11.51 -0.42
N GLN A 472 18.73 11.58 0.69
CA GLN A 472 19.47 10.47 1.24
C GLN A 472 18.80 9.98 2.52
N TYR A 473 18.34 8.74 2.52
CA TYR A 473 17.77 8.11 3.70
C TYR A 473 18.89 7.65 4.65
N GLU A 474 18.91 8.19 5.87
CA GLU A 474 19.95 7.91 6.86
C GLU A 474 19.52 6.87 7.89
N GLY A 475 18.23 6.61 8.05
CA GLY A 475 17.73 5.54 8.92
C GLY A 475 16.39 5.84 9.56
N PHE A 476 16.02 4.98 10.51
CA PHE A 476 14.80 5.10 11.28
C PHE A 476 15.07 4.82 12.76
N SER A 477 14.39 5.55 13.63
CA SER A 477 14.44 5.32 15.06
C SER A 477 13.04 5.20 15.65
N TRP A 478 12.81 4.20 16.49
CA TRP A 478 11.58 4.07 17.27
C TRP A 478 11.69 4.80 18.60
N GLU A 479 10.58 5.39 19.04
CA GLU A 479 10.45 5.85 20.42
C GLU A 479 10.18 4.65 21.34
N CYS A 480 11.04 4.43 22.34
CA CYS A 480 10.88 3.33 23.28
C CYS A 480 10.53 3.79 24.69
N ILE A 481 9.95 2.88 25.47
CA ILE A 481 9.71 3.06 26.91
C ILE A 481 11.06 3.34 27.60
N GLY A 482 11.09 4.37 28.44
CA GLY A 482 12.31 4.84 29.11
C GLY A 482 13.03 5.98 28.38
N GLY A 483 12.50 6.46 27.24
CA GLY A 483 13.00 7.66 26.55
C GLY A 483 14.19 7.43 25.62
N ASN A 484 14.66 6.18 25.48
CA ASN A 484 15.72 5.84 24.54
C ASN A 484 15.15 5.64 23.13
N ALA A 485 15.91 6.05 22.11
CA ALA A 485 15.60 5.75 20.71
C ALA A 485 16.20 4.40 20.31
N PHE A 486 15.41 3.50 19.73
CA PHE A 486 15.92 2.25 19.16
C PHE A 486 16.20 2.41 17.67
N TRP A 487 17.44 2.11 17.28
CA TRP A 487 17.92 2.16 15.90
C TRP A 487 18.09 0.74 15.34
N PRO A 488 17.20 0.29 14.44
CA PRO A 488 17.35 -1.00 13.79
C PRO A 488 18.64 -1.04 12.95
N PRO A 489 19.31 -2.21 12.86
CA PRO A 489 20.46 -2.38 11.98
C PRO A 489 20.12 -1.99 10.54
N GLN A 490 20.97 -1.16 9.94
CA GLN A 490 20.83 -0.76 8.55
C GLN A 490 21.55 -1.75 7.64
N GLU A 491 20.83 -2.35 6.70
CA GLU A 491 21.45 -3.10 5.61
C GLU A 491 21.93 -2.11 4.54
N THR A 492 23.16 -2.27 4.04
CA THR A 492 23.74 -1.39 3.03
C THR A 492 22.93 -1.45 1.74
N SER A 493 22.53 -0.28 1.24
CA SER A 493 21.68 -0.17 0.05
C SER A 493 22.45 -0.57 -1.21
N ALA A 494 21.81 -1.37 -2.07
CA ALA A 494 22.19 -1.48 -3.47
C ALA A 494 21.27 -0.54 -4.26
N SER A 495 21.85 0.29 -5.13
CA SER A 495 21.10 1.15 -6.04
C SER A 495 20.05 0.32 -6.80
N VAL A 496 18.77 0.65 -6.61
CA VAL A 496 17.69 0.13 -7.44
C VAL A 496 17.86 0.75 -8.83
N ARG A 497 18.37 -0.04 -9.78
CA ARG A 497 18.35 0.33 -11.20
C ARG A 497 16.90 0.23 -11.67
N ASN A 498 16.31 1.38 -11.97
CA ASN A 498 15.17 1.42 -12.90
C ASN A 498 15.69 1.01 -14.28
N GLU A 499 15.61 -0.28 -14.61
CA GLU A 499 15.84 -0.72 -15.97
C GLU A 499 14.74 -0.12 -16.86
N ARG A 500 15.14 0.75 -17.78
CA ARG A 500 14.23 1.26 -18.80
C ARG A 500 13.72 0.07 -19.62
N VAL A 501 12.40 -0.04 -19.69
CA VAL A 501 11.66 -1.05 -20.42
C VAL A 501 11.83 -0.80 -21.91
N ALA A 502 12.81 -1.45 -22.54
CA ALA A 502 12.92 -1.54 -24.00
C ALA A 502 12.28 -2.85 -24.47
N GLY A 503 11.18 -2.76 -25.20
CA GLY A 503 10.50 -3.89 -25.81
C GLY A 503 9.13 -3.47 -26.30
N VAL A 504 9.07 -2.97 -27.54
CA VAL A 504 7.80 -2.57 -28.17
C VAL A 504 7.16 -3.83 -28.74
N THR A 505 6.12 -4.34 -28.08
CA THR A 505 5.12 -5.16 -28.76
C THR A 505 4.23 -4.20 -29.57
N SER A 506 4.18 -4.40 -30.89
CA SER A 506 3.33 -3.61 -31.78
C SER A 506 1.86 -4.00 -31.56
N GLN A 507 1.23 -3.38 -30.56
CA GLN A 507 -0.21 -3.50 -30.32
C GLN A 507 -0.89 -2.21 -30.79
N ALA A 508 -2.00 -2.35 -31.51
CA ALA A 508 -2.78 -1.19 -31.95
C ALA A 508 -3.32 -0.44 -30.73
N VAL A 509 -3.07 0.87 -30.68
CA VAL A 509 -3.56 1.74 -29.59
C VAL A 509 -5.08 1.86 -29.69
N SER A 510 -5.77 1.58 -28.59
CA SER A 510 -7.19 1.87 -28.48
C SER A 510 -7.40 3.31 -27.99
N TYR A 511 -8.18 4.10 -28.71
CA TYR A 511 -8.52 5.49 -28.35
C TYR A 511 -9.92 5.63 -27.72
N SER A 512 -10.62 4.51 -27.48
CA SER A 512 -12.03 4.55 -27.00
C SER A 512 -12.19 5.24 -25.65
N ASN A 513 -11.14 5.25 -24.82
CA ASN A 513 -11.15 5.81 -23.48
C ASN A 513 -10.40 7.15 -23.41
N MET A 514 -9.97 7.69 -24.55
CA MET A 514 -9.32 8.98 -24.60
C MET A 514 -10.39 10.06 -24.51
N ASN A 515 -10.47 10.72 -23.35
CA ASN A 515 -11.40 11.81 -23.10
C ASN A 515 -10.62 13.08 -22.79
N ARG A 516 -10.66 14.04 -23.72
CA ARG A 516 -9.98 15.32 -23.55
C ARG A 516 -10.79 16.33 -22.74
N ASP A 517 -12.11 16.17 -22.69
CA ASP A 517 -12.97 17.13 -22.00
C ASP A 517 -12.92 16.93 -20.47
N ASP A 518 -12.35 15.82 -20.01
CA ASP A 518 -12.13 15.49 -18.60
C ASP A 518 -10.64 15.55 -18.25
N GLU A 519 -10.15 16.77 -17.94
CA GLU A 519 -8.75 17.04 -17.56
C GLU A 519 -8.59 17.32 -16.05
N CYS A 520 -9.59 16.97 -15.23
CA CYS A 520 -9.64 17.33 -13.82
C CYS A 520 -8.42 16.85 -13.03
N ILE A 521 -7.81 15.74 -13.42
CA ILE A 521 -6.62 15.18 -12.76
C ILE A 521 -5.39 16.05 -13.06
N SER A 522 -5.19 16.43 -14.32
CA SER A 522 -4.10 17.32 -14.73
C SER A 522 -4.26 18.70 -14.10
N GLU A 523 -5.48 19.21 -14.05
CA GLU A 523 -5.81 20.45 -13.35
C GLU A 523 -5.42 20.36 -11.87
N ASN A 524 -5.94 19.37 -11.15
CA ASN A 524 -5.69 19.20 -9.71
C ASN A 524 -4.20 19.02 -9.40
N ALA A 525 -3.50 18.19 -10.18
CA ALA A 525 -2.06 17.99 -10.04
C ALA A 525 -1.27 19.29 -10.27
N THR A 526 -1.67 20.07 -11.27
CA THR A 526 -1.05 21.36 -11.62
C THR A 526 -1.27 22.38 -10.52
N ARG A 527 -2.52 22.58 -10.07
CA ARG A 527 -2.86 23.47 -8.96
C ARG A 527 -2.13 23.10 -7.68
N SER A 528 -2.09 21.80 -7.37
CA SER A 528 -1.45 21.30 -6.14
C SER A 528 0.05 21.61 -6.12
N ILE A 529 0.79 21.29 -7.18
CA ILE A 529 2.25 21.48 -7.17
C ILE A 529 2.67 22.93 -7.35
N PHE A 530 1.95 23.72 -8.16
CA PHE A 530 2.22 25.15 -8.29
C PHE A 530 1.83 25.92 -7.03
N GLY A 531 0.74 25.54 -6.36
CA GLY A 531 0.35 26.08 -5.06
C GLY A 531 1.40 25.79 -3.98
N TRP A 532 1.94 24.56 -3.95
CA TRP A 532 3.05 24.22 -3.05
C TRP A 532 4.32 25.03 -3.35
N LEU A 533 4.70 25.17 -4.63
CA LEU A 533 5.93 25.87 -5.06
C LEU A 533 5.84 27.41 -4.87
N ARG A 534 4.63 27.98 -4.93
CA ARG A 534 4.38 29.43 -4.90
C ARG A 534 3.49 29.82 -3.74
N VAL A 535 3.68 29.18 -2.58
CA VAL A 535 2.96 29.48 -1.34
C VAL A 535 3.13 30.95 -0.90
N ASP A 536 4.26 31.58 -1.24
CA ASP A 536 4.55 32.99 -0.96
C ASP A 536 4.23 33.94 -2.14
N GLY A 537 3.52 33.44 -3.16
CA GLY A 537 3.21 34.18 -4.39
C GLY A 537 4.11 33.84 -5.58
N TYR A 538 3.79 34.41 -6.75
CA TYR A 538 4.42 34.07 -8.03
C TYR A 538 5.07 35.28 -8.73
N ALA A 539 6.07 35.00 -9.56
CA ALA A 539 6.81 36.03 -10.28
C ALA A 539 6.06 36.51 -11.54
N ARG A 540 6.37 37.73 -12.02
CA ARG A 540 5.67 38.35 -13.16
C ARG A 540 5.66 37.50 -14.43
N HIS A 541 6.73 36.73 -14.68
CA HIS A 541 6.83 35.86 -15.85
C HIS A 541 5.84 34.68 -15.80
N GLU A 542 5.32 34.33 -14.63
CA GLU A 542 4.32 33.25 -14.44
C GLU A 542 2.89 33.77 -14.54
N LYS A 543 2.67 35.08 -14.76
CA LYS A 543 1.33 35.69 -14.82
C LYS A 543 0.39 34.99 -15.82
N ALA A 544 0.93 34.50 -16.94
CA ALA A 544 0.14 33.75 -17.92
C ALA A 544 -0.34 32.38 -17.40
N ILE A 545 0.43 31.73 -16.52
CA ILE A 545 0.05 30.46 -15.88
C ILE A 545 -1.08 30.72 -14.88
N TRP A 546 -0.91 31.72 -14.01
CA TRP A 546 -1.89 32.04 -12.97
C TRP A 546 -3.16 32.72 -13.48
N GLY A 547 -3.14 33.23 -14.72
CA GLY A 547 -4.33 33.72 -15.42
C GLY A 547 -5.10 32.65 -16.20
N HIS A 548 -4.64 31.39 -16.16
CA HIS A 548 -5.33 30.26 -16.80
C HIS A 548 -6.54 29.82 -15.97
N GLU A 549 -7.59 29.32 -16.63
CA GLU A 549 -8.85 28.92 -15.96
C GLU A 549 -8.65 27.84 -14.88
N TRP A 550 -7.67 26.95 -15.04
CA TRP A 550 -7.28 25.98 -13.99
C TRP A 550 -6.85 26.61 -12.66
N PHE A 551 -6.49 27.89 -12.64
CA PHE A 551 -6.13 28.60 -11.40
C PHE A 551 -7.18 29.63 -10.98
N ALA A 552 -8.12 29.98 -11.87
CA ALA A 552 -9.22 30.87 -11.55
C ALA A 552 -10.21 30.12 -10.66
N LEU A 553 -10.25 30.48 -9.37
CA LEU A 553 -11.37 30.11 -8.52
C LEU A 553 -12.51 31.06 -8.88
N ASP A 554 -13.61 30.54 -9.43
CA ASP A 554 -14.85 31.31 -9.53
C ASP A 554 -15.20 31.76 -8.11
N SER A 555 -15.06 33.06 -7.85
CA SER A 555 -15.38 33.69 -6.57
C SER A 555 -16.86 34.05 -6.50
N ASP A 556 -17.73 33.19 -7.02
CA ASP A 556 -19.18 33.39 -7.11
C ASP A 556 -19.95 32.43 -6.16
N ASP A 557 -19.37 32.15 -4.99
CA ASP A 557 -20.16 31.82 -3.80
C ASP A 557 -20.19 33.08 -2.92
N ASP A 558 -20.91 34.10 -3.41
CA ASP A 558 -21.39 35.18 -2.55
C ASP A 558 -22.51 34.60 -1.67
N ASP A 559 -22.33 34.81 -0.37
CA ASP A 559 -23.24 34.45 0.71
C ASP A 559 -24.69 34.89 0.46
N ASP A 560 -25.56 33.99 0.02
CA ASP A 560 -27.01 34.12 0.22
C ASP A 560 -27.46 33.14 1.31
N GLU A 561 -27.45 33.63 2.55
CA GLU A 561 -28.16 33.04 3.68
C GLU A 561 -29.66 32.95 3.36
N GLN A 562 -30.15 31.77 2.98
CA GLN A 562 -31.57 31.43 3.13
C GLN A 562 -31.74 30.09 3.84
N GLU A 563 -32.14 30.17 5.12
CA GLU A 563 -32.82 29.10 5.83
C GLU A 563 -34.02 28.61 5.01
N THR A 564 -34.01 27.34 4.57
CA THR A 564 -35.24 26.57 4.44
C THR A 564 -35.04 25.11 4.79
N ASP A 565 -36.02 24.61 5.52
CA ASP A 565 -36.12 23.30 6.15
C ASP A 565 -36.52 22.20 5.13
N LEU A 566 -35.90 21.02 5.30
CA LEU A 566 -36.34 19.67 4.91
C LEU A 566 -36.54 19.25 3.43
N THR A 567 -35.78 18.20 3.10
CA THR A 567 -36.06 17.04 2.21
C THR A 567 -36.09 17.24 0.70
N SER A 568 -35.00 16.85 0.02
CA SER A 568 -35.04 15.92 -1.12
C SER A 568 -33.64 15.48 -1.55
N GLN A 569 -33.57 14.23 -2.02
CA GLN A 569 -32.40 13.52 -2.48
C GLN A 569 -31.86 14.08 -3.80
N THR A 570 -30.58 14.43 -3.84
CA THR A 570 -29.74 14.38 -5.04
C THR A 570 -28.31 14.06 -4.63
N MET A 571 -27.82 12.93 -5.16
CA MET A 571 -26.41 12.55 -5.14
C MET A 571 -25.63 13.56 -5.97
N GLU A 572 -24.71 14.30 -5.34
CA GLU A 572 -23.53 14.89 -5.99
C GLU A 572 -22.71 15.60 -4.91
N ASN A 573 -21.69 14.89 -4.40
CA ASN A 573 -20.35 15.46 -4.22
C ASN A 573 -19.42 14.37 -3.70
N THR A 574 -18.33 14.21 -4.43
CA THR A 574 -17.20 13.33 -4.19
C THR A 574 -16.75 13.52 -2.74
N ASN A 575 -17.09 12.55 -1.88
CA ASN A 575 -16.74 12.55 -0.47
C ASN A 575 -15.22 12.40 -0.33
N VAL A 576 -14.48 13.51 -0.39
CA VAL A 576 -13.06 13.64 -0.05
C VAL A 576 -12.86 13.56 1.48
N TRP A 577 -13.95 13.64 2.25
CA TRP A 577 -13.93 13.64 3.72
C TRP A 577 -13.27 12.43 4.38
N PRO A 578 -13.46 11.17 3.93
CA PRO A 578 -12.75 10.01 4.49
C PRO A 578 -11.23 10.03 4.24
N TRP A 579 -10.78 10.72 3.19
CA TRP A 579 -9.36 10.91 2.89
C TRP A 579 -8.78 12.07 3.73
N LEU A 580 -9.47 13.22 3.78
CA LEU A 580 -9.08 14.36 4.61
C LEU A 580 -9.05 14.05 6.11
N SER A 581 -9.95 13.20 6.61
CA SER A 581 -9.93 12.75 8.00
C SER A 581 -8.71 11.89 8.33
N SER A 582 -8.14 11.19 7.34
CA SER A 582 -6.88 10.45 7.50
C SER A 582 -5.63 11.34 7.38
N VAL A 583 -5.76 12.54 6.80
CA VAL A 583 -4.68 13.52 6.63
C VAL A 583 -4.65 14.55 7.77
N ARG A 584 -5.81 14.92 8.34
CA ARG A 584 -5.93 15.91 9.42
C ARG A 584 -5.62 15.38 10.82
N ALA A 585 -5.45 14.07 11.00
CA ALA A 585 -5.14 13.48 12.31
C ALA A 585 -3.67 13.64 12.74
N ASP A 586 -2.79 14.16 11.88
CA ASP A 586 -1.33 14.24 12.12
C ASP A 586 -0.76 15.66 12.31
N ASP A 587 -1.58 16.71 12.22
CA ASP A 587 -1.13 18.09 12.48
C ASP A 587 -1.61 18.55 13.86
N GLY A 588 -0.82 18.24 14.89
CA GLY A 588 -1.04 18.71 16.26
C GLY A 588 0.26 19.12 16.94
N ALA A 589 0.70 20.36 16.74
CA ALA A 589 1.34 21.23 17.74
C ALA A 589 1.72 22.58 17.09
N VAL A 590 0.77 23.53 17.08
CA VAL A 590 1.12 24.96 17.08
C VAL A 590 1.48 25.29 18.53
N VAL A 591 2.75 25.62 18.78
CA VAL A 591 3.12 26.29 20.02
C VAL A 591 2.82 27.77 19.82
N GLU A 592 1.83 28.29 20.56
CA GLU A 592 1.68 29.73 20.77
C GLU A 592 2.93 30.26 21.47
N HIS A 593 3.74 31.03 20.75
CA HIS A 593 4.16 32.41 21.09
C HIS A 593 5.18 32.95 20.09
#